data_AF-V9WC55-F1
#
_entry.id   AF-V9WC55-F1
#
_cell.length_a   1.000
_cell.length_b   1.000
_cell.length_c   1.000
_cell.angle_alpha   90.00
_cell.angle_beta   90.00
_cell.angle_gamma   90.00
#
_symmetry.space_group_name_H-M   'P 1'
#
loop_
_entity.id
_entity.type
_entity.pdbx_description
1 polymer ?
#
loop_
_entity_poly.entity_id
_entity_poly.type
_entity_poly.pdbx_seq_one_letter_code
_entity_poly.pdbx_strand_id
1 'polypeptide(L)'
;MIEKVRMNMKISRNNKRRILSLGVTLAIAIILLFVIQKFTFIIANGAVEENTRQGVTQQQNQVKDSQTTPAKPEKKDGKPAGKVVYLTFDDGPSKLTGQFLDVLKEHGIKATFFMIGNNLKNTSLQKNVQRAVKEGHYVGGHSMTHDSKKLYDGGQFVPEMKETLSLIHDITGTSPKLVRPPYGSAPGLKSEQIRNQIAKAGIKVWDWTIDSKDWSLKDNPKQIVENIKKATTEDLEVVLMHEKPETLQVLPEIIAFYKQKGYQFAVYNDADHFHLNFLKDNRL
;
A
#
# COMPACT_ATOMS: atom_id res chain seq x y z
N MET A 1 -57.12 60.20 -19.97
CA MET A 1 -56.39 58.93 -20.20
C MET A 1 -54.87 59.07 -20.18
N ILE A 2 -54.31 60.20 -20.65
CA ILE A 2 -52.85 60.43 -20.79
C ILE A 2 -52.10 60.63 -19.45
N GLU A 3 -52.72 61.21 -18.42
CA GLU A 3 -52.07 61.42 -17.12
C GLU A 3 -51.80 60.13 -16.32
N LYS A 4 -52.72 59.16 -16.35
CA LYS A 4 -52.54 57.86 -15.67
C LYS A 4 -51.35 57.08 -16.24
N VAL A 5 -51.09 57.19 -17.54
CA VAL A 5 -49.94 56.54 -18.20
C VAL A 5 -48.63 57.20 -17.78
N ARG A 6 -48.55 58.53 -17.70
CA ARG A 6 -47.36 59.26 -17.21
C ARG A 6 -47.04 58.93 -15.75
N MET A 7 -48.05 58.80 -14.89
CA MET A 7 -47.87 58.46 -13.47
C MET A 7 -47.33 57.04 -13.27
N ASN A 8 -47.88 56.04 -13.97
CA ASN A 8 -47.40 54.66 -13.91
C ASN A 8 -45.96 54.49 -14.45
N MET A 9 -45.59 55.25 -15.47
CA MET A 9 -44.24 55.26 -16.02
C MET A 9 -43.21 55.84 -15.05
N LYS A 10 -43.60 56.86 -14.25
CA LYS A 10 -42.74 57.50 -13.24
C LYS A 10 -42.49 56.59 -12.03
N ILE A 11 -43.51 55.84 -11.61
CA ILE A 11 -43.41 54.84 -10.52
C ILE A 11 -42.50 53.67 -10.93
N SER A 12 -42.65 53.15 -12.16
CA SER A 12 -41.80 52.08 -12.70
C SER A 12 -40.32 52.49 -12.80
N ARG A 13 -40.05 53.74 -13.20
CA ARG A 13 -38.68 54.29 -13.25
C ARG A 13 -38.05 54.44 -11.87
N ASN A 14 -38.81 54.87 -10.86
CA ASN A 14 -38.33 55.00 -9.49
C ASN A 14 -38.05 53.64 -8.82
N ASN A 15 -38.87 52.62 -9.10
CA ASN A 15 -38.62 51.27 -8.58
C ASN A 15 -37.39 50.62 -9.23
N LYS A 16 -37.17 50.81 -10.53
CA LYS A 16 -35.93 50.35 -11.20
C LYS A 16 -34.68 51.04 -10.64
N ARG A 17 -34.74 52.35 -10.36
CA ARG A 17 -33.62 53.08 -9.73
C ARG A 17 -33.32 52.61 -8.31
N ARG A 18 -34.35 52.30 -7.51
CA ARG A 18 -34.20 51.75 -6.15
C ARG A 18 -33.63 50.33 -6.14
N ILE A 19 -34.05 49.47 -7.06
CA ILE A 19 -33.50 48.11 -7.21
C ILE A 19 -32.05 48.17 -7.67
N LEU A 20 -31.72 49.07 -8.61
CA LEU A 20 -30.35 49.29 -9.08
C LEU A 20 -29.45 49.84 -7.96
N SER A 21 -29.95 50.79 -7.14
CA SER A 21 -29.18 51.31 -6.00
C SER A 21 -28.97 50.26 -4.91
N LEU A 22 -29.98 49.43 -4.57
CA LEU A 22 -29.80 48.33 -3.62
C LEU A 22 -28.79 47.28 -4.13
N GLY A 23 -28.85 46.93 -5.42
CA GLY A 23 -27.90 45.99 -6.03
C GLY A 23 -26.45 46.49 -6.02
N VAL A 24 -26.24 47.78 -6.29
CA VAL A 24 -24.89 48.40 -6.22
C VAL A 24 -24.38 48.45 -4.78
N THR A 25 -25.24 48.75 -3.80
CA THR A 25 -24.84 48.80 -2.38
C THR A 25 -24.45 47.41 -1.86
N LEU A 26 -25.18 46.37 -2.26
CA LEU A 26 -24.88 44.98 -1.90
C LEU A 26 -23.58 44.49 -2.57
N ALA A 27 -23.33 44.85 -3.83
CA ALA A 27 -22.09 44.52 -4.53
C ALA A 27 -20.87 45.19 -3.88
N ILE A 28 -20.98 46.46 -3.47
CA ILE A 28 -19.91 47.16 -2.73
C ILE A 28 -19.63 46.50 -1.38
N ALA A 29 -20.67 46.08 -0.64
CA ALA A 29 -20.51 45.38 0.64
C ALA A 29 -19.80 44.02 0.46
N ILE A 30 -20.12 43.27 -0.59
CA ILE A 30 -19.45 41.99 -0.91
C ILE A 30 -17.98 42.22 -1.27
N ILE A 31 -17.67 43.23 -2.09
CA ILE A 31 -16.28 43.56 -2.45
C ILE A 31 -15.49 43.98 -1.20
N LEU A 32 -16.08 44.78 -0.31
CA LEU A 32 -15.46 45.15 0.97
C LEU A 32 -15.20 43.93 1.86
N LEU A 33 -16.13 42.99 1.95
CA LEU A 33 -15.94 41.71 2.67
C LEU A 33 -14.80 40.88 2.08
N PHE A 34 -14.68 40.78 0.75
CA PHE A 34 -13.58 40.08 0.10
C PHE A 34 -12.23 40.79 0.30
N VAL A 35 -12.20 42.12 0.29
CA VAL A 35 -10.98 42.91 0.56
C VAL A 35 -10.54 42.73 2.01
N ILE A 36 -11.48 42.76 2.96
CA ILE A 36 -11.19 42.49 4.38
C ILE A 36 -10.65 41.07 4.55
N GLN A 37 -11.30 40.04 3.98
CA GLN A 37 -10.82 38.65 4.07
C GLN A 37 -9.42 38.46 3.47
N LYS A 38 -9.12 39.10 2.32
CA LYS A 38 -7.76 39.07 1.75
C LYS A 38 -6.75 39.80 2.62
N PHE A 39 -7.14 40.92 3.24
CA PHE A 39 -6.26 41.67 4.14
C PHE A 39 -5.95 40.85 5.40
N THR A 40 -6.94 40.17 6.01
CA THR A 40 -6.69 39.27 7.15
C THR A 40 -5.80 38.09 6.79
N PHE A 41 -5.94 37.54 5.58
CA PHE A 41 -5.09 36.45 5.07
C PHE A 41 -3.64 36.92 4.83
N ILE A 42 -3.44 38.14 4.32
CA ILE A 42 -2.09 38.72 4.15
C ILE A 42 -1.43 39.00 5.50
N ILE A 43 -2.17 39.52 6.49
CA ILE A 43 -1.65 39.71 7.86
C ILE A 43 -1.29 38.35 8.50
N ALA A 44 -2.14 37.33 8.33
CA ALA A 44 -1.86 35.98 8.84
C ALA A 44 -0.61 35.36 8.20
N ASN A 45 -0.39 35.53 6.89
CA ASN A 45 0.81 35.02 6.23
C ASN A 45 2.05 35.89 6.48
N GLY A 46 1.90 37.21 6.61
CA GLY A 46 3.00 38.11 6.98
C GLY A 46 3.53 37.87 8.38
N ALA A 47 2.65 37.53 9.34
CA ALA A 47 3.04 37.12 10.69
C ALA A 47 3.74 35.74 10.72
N VAL A 48 3.54 34.89 9.70
CA VAL A 48 4.26 33.62 9.54
C VAL A 48 5.65 33.84 8.93
N GLU A 49 5.83 34.80 8.02
CA GLU A 49 7.15 35.09 7.42
C GLU A 49 8.11 35.84 8.37
N GLU A 50 7.62 36.70 9.25
CA GLU A 50 8.49 37.46 10.18
C GLU A 50 9.03 36.57 11.33
N ASN A 51 8.25 35.57 11.77
CA ASN A 51 8.71 34.56 12.73
C ASN A 51 9.66 33.51 12.12
N THR A 52 9.81 33.46 10.79
CA THR A 52 10.67 32.49 10.09
C THR A 52 12.08 33.07 9.81
N ARG A 53 12.29 34.39 9.92
CA ARG A 53 13.60 35.03 9.66
C ARG A 53 14.51 35.20 10.87
N GLN A 54 14.01 35.00 12.11
CA GLN A 54 14.84 35.06 13.32
C GLN A 54 15.21 33.68 13.91
N GLY A 55 14.76 32.56 13.33
CA GLY A 55 15.07 31.21 13.81
C GLY A 55 16.20 30.45 13.10
N VAL A 56 16.85 31.04 12.08
CA VAL A 56 17.72 30.29 11.14
C VAL A 56 19.21 30.23 11.54
N THR A 57 19.62 30.70 12.73
CA THR A 57 21.08 30.74 13.08
C THR A 57 21.47 30.04 14.39
N GLN A 58 20.56 29.33 15.08
CA GLN A 58 20.95 28.53 16.25
C GLN A 58 20.16 27.22 16.36
N GLN A 59 20.43 26.25 15.47
CA GLN A 59 20.21 24.82 15.77
C GLN A 59 20.86 23.93 14.69
N GLN A 60 22.19 23.96 14.62
CA GLN A 60 22.93 22.74 14.28
C GLN A 60 23.33 22.10 15.63
N ASN A 61 23.01 20.82 15.79
CA ASN A 61 23.07 20.00 17.01
C ASN A 61 21.86 20.11 17.95
N GLN A 62 20.77 19.42 17.59
CA GLN A 62 19.97 18.66 18.55
C GLN A 62 19.07 17.65 17.80
N VAL A 63 19.35 16.37 18.07
CA VAL A 63 18.51 15.17 18.05
C VAL A 63 17.20 15.26 17.24
N LYS A 64 17.18 14.59 16.07
CA LYS A 64 15.94 14.19 15.38
C LYS A 64 15.24 13.12 16.24
N ASP A 65 14.32 13.56 17.09
CA ASP A 65 13.26 12.71 17.62
C ASP A 65 12.19 12.61 16.53
N SER A 66 12.36 11.63 15.65
CA SER A 66 11.31 11.22 14.72
C SER A 66 10.35 10.33 15.48
N GLN A 67 9.10 10.78 15.60
CA GLN A 67 7.92 10.04 16.06
C GLN A 67 8.08 8.53 15.91
N THR A 68 8.57 7.90 16.98
CA THR A 68 8.56 6.46 17.14
C THR A 68 7.13 6.05 17.43
N THR A 69 6.49 5.39 16.46
CA THR A 69 5.57 4.30 16.79
C THR A 69 6.19 3.44 17.89
N PRO A 70 5.42 2.98 18.90
CA PRO A 70 5.99 2.20 19.99
C PRO A 70 6.74 1.00 19.40
N ALA A 71 8.05 0.92 19.65
CA ALA A 71 8.86 -0.22 19.26
C ALA A 71 8.20 -1.47 19.84
N LYS A 72 7.65 -2.28 18.94
CA LYS A 72 7.08 -3.58 19.28
C LYS A 72 8.22 -4.41 19.87
N PRO A 73 8.03 -5.10 21.00
CA PRO A 73 9.12 -5.87 21.58
C PRO A 73 9.58 -6.90 20.55
N GLU A 74 10.82 -6.81 20.11
CA GLU A 74 11.42 -7.78 19.20
C GLU A 74 11.84 -9.01 20.01
N LYS A 75 11.53 -10.21 19.51
CA LYS A 75 12.17 -11.44 20.01
C LYS A 75 13.64 -11.45 19.57
N LYS A 76 14.49 -12.23 20.26
CA LYS A 76 15.95 -12.33 20.00
C LYS A 76 16.33 -12.70 18.55
N ASP A 77 15.38 -13.13 17.72
CA ASP A 77 15.54 -13.50 16.32
C ASP A 77 14.99 -12.46 15.32
N GLY A 78 14.66 -11.25 15.77
CA GLY A 78 14.12 -10.15 14.96
C GLY A 78 12.64 -10.30 14.62
N LYS A 79 11.97 -11.33 15.13
CA LYS A 79 10.54 -11.55 14.91
C LYS A 79 9.69 -10.63 15.78
N PRO A 80 8.52 -10.18 15.28
CA PRO A 80 7.63 -9.36 16.07
C PRO A 80 7.06 -10.15 17.26
N ALA A 81 6.89 -9.50 18.41
CA ALA A 81 6.20 -10.10 19.55
C ALA A 81 4.67 -10.14 19.40
N GLY A 82 4.06 -11.07 20.13
CA GLY A 82 2.61 -11.30 20.12
C GLY A 82 2.13 -11.98 18.85
N LYS A 83 0.81 -12.10 18.73
CA LYS A 83 0.15 -12.75 17.58
C LYS A 83 0.17 -11.84 16.36
N VAL A 84 0.89 -12.24 15.31
CA VAL A 84 1.09 -11.49 14.07
C VAL A 84 0.86 -12.38 12.87
N VAL A 85 0.08 -11.87 11.92
CA VAL A 85 -0.15 -12.55 10.66
C VAL A 85 0.28 -11.65 9.50
N TYR A 86 1.04 -12.22 8.58
CA TYR A 86 1.34 -11.64 7.28
C TYR A 86 0.50 -12.37 6.24
N LEU A 87 -0.53 -11.70 5.72
CA LEU A 87 -1.24 -12.20 4.55
C LEU A 87 -0.39 -11.94 3.31
N THR A 88 -0.20 -12.99 2.51
CA THR A 88 0.61 -12.89 1.31
C THR A 88 -0.10 -13.44 0.09
N PHE A 89 0.10 -12.80 -1.07
CA PHE A 89 -0.57 -13.15 -2.32
C PHE A 89 0.44 -13.28 -3.46
N ASP A 90 0.48 -14.45 -4.08
CA ASP A 90 1.37 -14.78 -5.18
C ASP A 90 0.67 -14.68 -6.54
N ASP A 91 1.48 -14.82 -7.59
CA ASP A 91 1.11 -14.85 -9.01
C ASP A 91 0.51 -13.55 -9.58
N GLY A 92 0.56 -12.46 -8.80
CA GLY A 92 0.15 -11.14 -9.23
C GLY A 92 1.14 -10.44 -10.18
N PRO A 93 0.89 -9.17 -10.56
CA PRO A 93 -0.44 -8.59 -10.52
C PRO A 93 -1.35 -9.35 -11.50
N SER A 94 -2.63 -9.38 -11.20
CA SER A 94 -3.67 -9.96 -12.03
C SER A 94 -4.77 -8.92 -12.30
N LYS A 95 -5.80 -9.32 -13.06
CA LYS A 95 -7.01 -8.50 -13.19
C LYS A 95 -7.75 -8.32 -11.86
N LEU A 96 -7.48 -9.16 -10.87
CA LEU A 96 -8.10 -9.13 -9.55
C LEU A 96 -7.35 -8.25 -8.54
N THR A 97 -6.10 -7.84 -8.80
CA THR A 97 -5.27 -7.10 -7.81
C THR A 97 -6.03 -5.91 -7.22
N GLY A 98 -6.75 -5.14 -8.05
CA GLY A 98 -7.57 -4.02 -7.58
C GLY A 98 -8.66 -4.42 -6.57
N GLN A 99 -9.31 -5.57 -6.78
CA GLN A 99 -10.37 -6.07 -5.89
C GLN A 99 -9.78 -6.61 -4.58
N PHE A 100 -8.61 -7.26 -4.61
CA PHE A 100 -7.88 -7.61 -3.38
C PHE A 100 -7.57 -6.36 -2.57
N LEU A 101 -7.05 -5.31 -3.21
CA LEU A 101 -6.75 -4.03 -2.54
C LEU A 101 -8.01 -3.39 -1.93
N ASP A 102 -9.15 -3.47 -2.62
CA ASP A 102 -10.44 -2.96 -2.10
C ASP A 102 -10.83 -3.67 -0.80
N VAL A 103 -10.79 -5.01 -0.77
CA VAL A 103 -11.12 -5.80 0.43
C VAL A 103 -10.15 -5.49 1.59
N LEU A 104 -8.84 -5.43 1.30
CA LEU A 104 -7.83 -5.12 2.32
C LEU A 104 -8.03 -3.72 2.91
N LYS A 105 -8.35 -2.73 2.06
CA LYS A 105 -8.65 -1.36 2.46
C LYS A 105 -9.92 -1.27 3.30
N GLU A 106 -10.98 -1.95 2.90
CA GLU A 106 -12.25 -2.02 3.65
C GLU A 106 -12.02 -2.56 5.08
N HIS A 107 -11.11 -3.52 5.23
CA HIS A 107 -10.79 -4.10 6.53
C HIS A 107 -9.71 -3.35 7.31
N GLY A 108 -9.13 -2.29 6.73
CA GLY A 108 -8.09 -1.47 7.33
C GLY A 108 -6.75 -2.19 7.51
N ILE A 109 -6.44 -3.19 6.68
CA ILE A 109 -5.23 -4.01 6.81
C ILE A 109 -4.28 -3.83 5.62
N LYS A 110 -3.02 -4.24 5.80
CA LYS A 110 -1.98 -4.30 4.77
C LYS A 110 -1.56 -5.75 4.55
N ALA A 111 -0.90 -5.99 3.42
CA ALA A 111 -0.50 -7.33 2.96
C ALA A 111 0.75 -7.25 2.10
N THR A 112 1.31 -8.40 1.77
CA THR A 112 2.51 -8.55 0.94
C THR A 112 2.16 -9.26 -0.36
N PHE A 113 2.46 -8.66 -1.51
CA PHE A 113 2.21 -9.25 -2.83
C PHE A 113 3.53 -9.69 -3.46
N PHE A 114 3.56 -10.87 -4.04
CA PHE A 114 4.71 -11.37 -4.80
C PHE A 114 4.31 -11.52 -6.25
N MET A 115 4.91 -10.67 -7.09
CA MET A 115 4.46 -10.46 -8.45
C MET A 115 5.40 -11.11 -9.46
N ILE A 116 4.82 -11.75 -10.48
CA ILE A 116 5.54 -12.34 -11.60
C ILE A 116 5.91 -11.22 -12.59
N GLY A 117 7.18 -11.15 -12.98
CA GLY A 117 7.68 -10.08 -13.83
C GLY A 117 7.05 -10.03 -15.23
N ASN A 118 6.69 -11.18 -15.81
CA ASN A 118 5.95 -11.19 -17.08
C ASN A 118 4.55 -10.54 -16.97
N ASN A 119 3.91 -10.60 -15.80
CA ASN A 119 2.65 -9.89 -15.57
C ASN A 119 2.87 -8.38 -15.43
N LEU A 120 3.98 -7.97 -14.79
CA LEU A 120 4.36 -6.54 -14.64
C LEU A 120 4.61 -5.83 -15.97
N LYS A 121 5.04 -6.57 -17.01
CA LYS A 121 5.21 -6.04 -18.37
C LYS A 121 3.88 -5.61 -19.01
N ASN A 122 2.73 -6.10 -18.51
CA ASN A 122 1.43 -5.66 -18.98
C ASN A 122 1.05 -4.31 -18.35
N THR A 123 1.17 -3.25 -19.14
CA THR A 123 0.90 -1.86 -18.71
C THR A 123 -0.50 -1.66 -18.14
N SER A 124 -1.51 -2.43 -18.56
CA SER A 124 -2.87 -2.35 -18.01
C SER A 124 -2.97 -2.78 -16.55
N LEU A 125 -2.02 -3.59 -16.05
CA LEU A 125 -1.99 -4.06 -14.67
C LEU A 125 -1.17 -3.14 -13.75
N GLN A 126 -0.25 -2.34 -14.31
CA GLN A 126 0.70 -1.52 -13.54
C GLN A 126 0.03 -0.48 -12.63
N LYS A 127 -1.15 0.04 -13.01
CA LYS A 127 -1.92 0.96 -12.16
C LYS A 127 -2.24 0.34 -10.79
N ASN A 128 -2.57 -0.95 -10.74
CA ASN A 128 -2.85 -1.64 -9.48
C ASN A 128 -1.58 -1.95 -8.69
N VAL A 129 -0.43 -2.13 -9.35
CA VAL A 129 0.88 -2.28 -8.69
C VAL A 129 1.26 -0.98 -7.96
N GLN A 130 1.14 0.16 -8.65
CA GLN A 130 1.35 1.49 -8.05
C GLN A 130 0.38 1.76 -6.90
N ARG A 131 -0.89 1.36 -7.07
CA ARG A 131 -1.91 1.47 -6.03
C ARG A 131 -1.53 0.63 -4.80
N ALA A 132 -1.05 -0.61 -4.97
CA ALA A 132 -0.65 -1.46 -3.86
C ALA A 132 0.42 -0.79 -2.99
N VAL A 133 1.49 -0.27 -3.60
CA VAL A 133 2.52 0.48 -2.88
C VAL A 133 1.96 1.74 -2.21
N LYS A 134 1.18 2.54 -2.95
CA LYS A 134 0.58 3.78 -2.42
C LYS A 134 -0.34 3.54 -1.23
N GLU A 135 -1.03 2.40 -1.21
CA GLU A 135 -1.92 2.01 -0.11
C GLU A 135 -1.19 1.34 1.06
N GLY A 136 0.15 1.22 1.00
CA GLY A 136 1.00 0.73 2.08
C GLY A 136 1.19 -0.79 2.09
N HIS A 137 0.92 -1.47 0.98
CA HIS A 137 1.25 -2.89 0.80
C HIS A 137 2.71 -3.03 0.35
N TYR A 138 3.34 -4.15 0.68
CA TYR A 138 4.65 -4.48 0.15
C TYR A 138 4.50 -5.24 -1.17
N VAL A 139 5.32 -4.91 -2.17
CA VAL A 139 5.37 -5.59 -3.46
C VAL A 139 6.76 -6.17 -3.67
N GLY A 140 6.87 -7.50 -3.60
CA GLY A 140 8.08 -8.28 -3.83
C GLY A 140 8.06 -9.05 -5.14
N GLY A 141 9.18 -9.69 -5.47
CA GLY A 141 9.35 -10.45 -6.72
C GLY A 141 8.94 -11.92 -6.61
N HIS A 142 8.40 -12.48 -7.69
CA HIS A 142 8.05 -13.90 -7.82
C HIS A 142 8.58 -14.52 -9.12
N SER A 143 9.85 -14.25 -9.45
CA SER A 143 10.50 -14.57 -10.73
C SER A 143 9.89 -13.87 -11.95
N MET A 144 10.43 -14.11 -13.13
CA MET A 144 9.88 -13.63 -14.40
C MET A 144 8.92 -14.65 -14.99
N THR A 145 9.32 -15.92 -15.00
CA THR A 145 8.69 -16.98 -15.79
C THR A 145 7.85 -17.95 -14.98
N HIS A 146 8.09 -18.05 -13.67
CA HIS A 146 7.54 -19.09 -12.81
C HIS A 146 7.85 -20.51 -13.33
N ASP A 147 8.94 -20.71 -14.08
CA ASP A 147 9.33 -22.01 -14.63
C ASP A 147 10.39 -22.67 -13.74
N SER A 148 10.03 -23.76 -13.05
CA SER A 148 10.93 -24.46 -12.13
C SER A 148 12.23 -24.92 -12.78
N LYS A 149 12.20 -25.37 -14.04
CA LYS A 149 13.39 -25.85 -14.75
C LYS A 149 14.33 -24.70 -15.05
N LYS A 150 13.80 -23.55 -15.48
CA LYS A 150 14.64 -22.36 -15.70
C LYS A 150 15.26 -21.88 -14.40
N LEU A 151 14.44 -21.78 -13.35
CA LEU A 151 14.85 -21.21 -12.07
C LEU A 151 15.92 -22.06 -11.38
N TYR A 152 15.65 -23.36 -11.23
CA TYR A 152 16.42 -24.22 -10.35
C TYR A 152 17.47 -25.06 -11.09
N ASP A 153 17.14 -25.56 -12.29
CA ASP A 153 18.08 -26.36 -13.09
C ASP A 153 18.90 -25.47 -14.04
N GLY A 154 18.28 -24.42 -14.58
CA GLY A 154 18.88 -23.49 -15.55
C GLY A 154 19.63 -22.31 -14.92
N GLY A 155 19.72 -22.25 -13.59
CA GLY A 155 20.42 -21.18 -12.86
C GLY A 155 19.81 -19.78 -13.05
N GLN A 156 18.55 -19.68 -13.47
CA GLN A 156 17.90 -18.39 -13.76
C GLN A 156 17.26 -17.74 -12.54
N PHE A 157 17.29 -18.36 -11.36
CA PHE A 157 16.66 -17.80 -10.17
C PHE A 157 17.09 -16.35 -9.87
N VAL A 158 18.38 -16.10 -9.67
CA VAL A 158 18.87 -14.75 -9.33
C VAL A 158 18.68 -13.75 -10.49
N PRO A 159 19.00 -14.09 -11.75
CA PRO A 159 18.70 -13.22 -12.90
C PRO A 159 17.22 -12.83 -12.99
N GLU A 160 16.30 -13.79 -12.91
CA GLU A 160 14.87 -13.51 -13.01
C GLU A 160 14.36 -12.69 -11.82
N MET A 161 14.83 -12.97 -10.60
CA MET A 161 14.46 -12.16 -9.44
C MET A 161 14.93 -10.71 -9.57
N LYS A 162 16.16 -10.49 -10.06
CA LYS A 162 16.67 -9.13 -10.30
C LYS A 162 15.86 -8.39 -11.35
N GLU A 163 15.51 -9.04 -12.46
CA GLU A 163 14.68 -8.41 -13.50
C GLU A 163 13.30 -8.04 -12.94
N THR A 164 12.66 -8.94 -12.20
CA THR A 164 11.35 -8.65 -11.58
C THR A 164 11.44 -7.51 -10.56
N LEU A 165 12.43 -7.48 -9.68
CA LEU A 165 12.61 -6.39 -8.72
C LEU A 165 12.91 -5.05 -9.42
N SER A 166 13.65 -5.06 -10.53
CA SER A 166 13.88 -3.86 -11.35
C SER A 166 12.58 -3.36 -11.97
N LEU A 167 11.74 -4.25 -12.51
CA LEU A 167 10.43 -3.85 -13.05
C LEU A 167 9.53 -3.24 -11.97
N ILE A 168 9.52 -3.80 -10.76
CA ILE A 168 8.78 -3.23 -9.63
C ILE A 168 9.32 -1.83 -9.30
N HIS A 169 10.64 -1.64 -9.31
CA HIS A 169 11.24 -0.33 -9.14
C HIS A 169 10.80 0.67 -10.20
N ASP A 170 10.89 0.31 -11.48
CA ASP A 170 10.52 1.21 -12.57
C ASP A 170 9.05 1.61 -12.53
N ILE A 171 8.16 0.71 -12.08
CA ILE A 171 6.72 0.97 -11.99
C ILE A 171 6.36 1.84 -10.78
N THR A 172 7.04 1.63 -9.64
CA THR A 172 6.57 2.14 -8.33
C THR A 172 7.51 3.15 -7.67
N GLY A 173 8.76 3.24 -8.12
CA GLY A 173 9.84 3.98 -7.46
C GLY A 173 10.40 3.31 -6.20
N THR A 174 9.89 2.15 -5.78
CA THR A 174 10.38 1.41 -4.60
C THR A 174 11.57 0.52 -4.96
N SER A 175 12.41 0.12 -4.00
CA SER A 175 13.54 -0.78 -4.26
C SER A 175 13.44 -2.04 -3.39
N PRO A 176 12.42 -2.90 -3.63
CA PRO A 176 12.18 -4.09 -2.82
C PRO A 176 13.35 -5.07 -2.92
N LYS A 177 13.59 -5.82 -1.83
CA LYS A 177 14.61 -6.89 -1.80
C LYS A 177 14.03 -8.28 -1.61
N LEU A 178 12.84 -8.35 -1.01
CA LEU A 178 12.16 -9.62 -0.75
C LEU A 178 11.58 -10.25 -2.01
N VAL A 179 11.82 -11.55 -2.14
CA VAL A 179 11.21 -12.42 -3.15
C VAL A 179 10.60 -13.67 -2.52
N ARG A 180 9.64 -14.25 -3.24
CA ARG A 180 9.08 -15.57 -2.96
C ARG A 180 9.58 -16.52 -4.04
N PRO A 181 10.22 -17.64 -3.72
CA PRO A 181 10.56 -18.65 -4.71
C PRO A 181 9.29 -19.34 -5.23
N PRO A 182 9.07 -19.40 -6.55
CA PRO A 182 8.04 -20.27 -7.13
C PRO A 182 8.16 -21.70 -6.59
N TYR A 183 7.06 -22.31 -6.15
CA TYR A 183 7.05 -23.66 -5.57
C TYR A 183 7.77 -23.82 -4.21
N GLY A 184 8.22 -22.73 -3.59
CA GLY A 184 8.98 -22.75 -2.33
C GLY A 184 10.48 -22.97 -2.51
N SER A 185 11.27 -22.57 -1.52
CA SER A 185 12.73 -22.62 -1.58
C SER A 185 13.30 -24.04 -1.58
N ALA A 186 12.56 -25.03 -1.10
CA ALA A 186 13.01 -26.41 -1.00
C ALA A 186 12.21 -27.33 -1.94
N PRO A 187 12.87 -28.18 -2.75
CA PRO A 187 14.33 -28.40 -2.81
C PRO A 187 15.10 -27.45 -3.73
N GLY A 188 14.43 -26.55 -4.46
CA GLY A 188 15.03 -25.77 -5.57
C GLY A 188 16.27 -24.93 -5.23
N LEU A 189 16.34 -24.39 -4.00
CA LEU A 189 17.45 -23.57 -3.49
C LEU A 189 18.39 -24.35 -2.56
N LYS A 190 18.33 -25.69 -2.54
CA LYS A 190 19.09 -26.54 -1.61
C LYS A 190 20.61 -26.49 -1.82
N SER A 191 21.10 -26.10 -3.00
CA SER A 191 22.54 -25.94 -3.23
C SER A 191 23.08 -24.69 -2.52
N GLU A 192 24.26 -24.79 -1.90
CA GLU A 192 24.90 -23.62 -1.29
C GLU A 192 25.28 -22.57 -2.34
N GLN A 193 25.63 -23.01 -3.55
CA GLN A 193 26.01 -22.12 -4.65
C GLN A 193 24.91 -21.09 -4.97
N ILE A 194 23.65 -21.54 -5.13
CA ILE A 194 22.54 -20.64 -5.43
C ILE A 194 22.22 -19.73 -4.24
N ARG A 195 22.28 -20.22 -3.00
CA ARG A 195 22.09 -19.37 -1.81
C ARG A 195 23.18 -18.31 -1.66
N ASN A 196 24.43 -18.63 -2.00
CA ASN A 196 25.54 -17.67 -2.01
C ASN A 196 25.31 -16.58 -3.07
N GLN A 197 24.76 -16.94 -4.24
CA GLN A 197 24.40 -15.95 -5.27
C GLN A 197 23.26 -15.03 -4.81
N ILE A 198 22.22 -15.58 -4.16
CA ILE A 198 21.09 -14.81 -3.62
C ILE A 198 21.60 -13.82 -2.55
N ALA A 199 22.39 -14.30 -1.58
CA ALA A 199 22.95 -13.47 -0.52
C ALA A 199 23.85 -12.35 -1.08
N LYS A 200 24.72 -12.68 -2.04
CA LYS A 200 25.59 -11.69 -2.72
C LYS A 200 24.79 -10.65 -3.51
N ALA A 201 23.63 -11.02 -4.04
CA ALA A 201 22.73 -10.11 -4.73
C ALA A 201 21.94 -9.20 -3.78
N GLY A 202 22.02 -9.41 -2.46
CA GLY A 202 21.24 -8.66 -1.48
C GLY A 202 19.74 -8.98 -1.50
N ILE A 203 19.35 -10.10 -2.12
CA ILE A 203 17.97 -10.56 -2.21
C ILE A 203 17.60 -11.25 -0.90
N LYS A 204 16.38 -10.99 -0.44
CA LYS A 204 15.77 -11.66 0.70
C LYS A 204 14.73 -12.68 0.25
N VAL A 205 14.59 -13.79 0.97
CA VAL A 205 13.70 -14.89 0.62
C VAL A 205 12.76 -15.18 1.77
N TRP A 206 11.47 -15.11 1.47
CA TRP A 206 10.43 -15.69 2.32
C TRP A 206 9.81 -16.91 1.64
N ASP A 207 9.61 -17.96 2.42
CA ASP A 207 8.60 -18.99 2.19
C ASP A 207 7.33 -18.62 2.98
N TRP A 208 6.64 -19.61 3.55
CA TRP A 208 5.42 -19.43 4.32
C TRP A 208 5.38 -20.41 5.50
N THR A 209 4.54 -20.12 6.49
CA THR A 209 4.23 -21.05 7.59
C THR A 209 2.96 -21.85 7.31
N ILE A 210 2.01 -21.27 6.57
CA ILE A 210 0.72 -21.87 6.23
C ILE A 210 0.52 -21.86 4.73
N ASP A 211 0.29 -23.04 4.14
CA ASP A 211 -0.25 -23.19 2.78
C ASP A 211 -1.78 -23.28 2.85
N SER A 212 -2.48 -22.31 2.26
CA SER A 212 -3.95 -22.30 2.20
C SER A 212 -4.53 -23.37 1.27
N LYS A 213 -3.73 -23.87 0.33
CA LYS A 213 -4.10 -24.77 -0.77
C LYS A 213 -5.17 -24.22 -1.72
N ASP A 214 -5.36 -22.91 -1.74
CA ASP A 214 -6.34 -22.22 -2.60
C ASP A 214 -6.22 -22.60 -4.09
N TRP A 215 -5.01 -22.89 -4.55
CA TRP A 215 -4.73 -23.36 -5.91
C TRP A 215 -5.46 -24.65 -6.32
N SER A 216 -5.90 -25.47 -5.36
CA SER A 216 -6.61 -26.74 -5.60
C SER A 216 -8.10 -26.69 -5.29
N LEU A 217 -8.62 -25.55 -4.82
CA LEU A 217 -9.94 -25.47 -4.15
C LEU A 217 -10.97 -24.65 -4.91
N LYS A 218 -10.91 -24.72 -6.25
CA LYS A 218 -11.84 -24.01 -7.15
C LYS A 218 -13.31 -24.22 -6.78
N ASP A 219 -13.70 -25.48 -6.58
CA ASP A 219 -15.10 -25.86 -6.35
C ASP A 219 -15.49 -25.86 -4.86
N ASN A 220 -14.53 -25.62 -3.96
CA ASN A 220 -14.79 -25.53 -2.52
C ASN A 220 -13.95 -24.44 -1.83
N PRO A 221 -14.21 -23.14 -2.12
CA PRO A 221 -13.43 -22.03 -1.54
C PRO A 221 -13.46 -21.99 -0.01
N LYS A 222 -14.54 -22.48 0.63
CA LYS A 222 -14.63 -22.53 2.10
C LYS A 222 -13.55 -23.40 2.74
N GLN A 223 -13.08 -24.43 2.04
CA GLN A 223 -11.99 -25.28 2.52
C GLN A 223 -10.67 -24.51 2.67
N ILE A 224 -10.48 -23.40 1.95
CA ILE A 224 -9.32 -22.51 2.10
C ILE A 224 -9.28 -21.97 3.53
N VAL A 225 -10.42 -21.49 4.02
CA VAL A 225 -10.55 -20.94 5.38
C VAL A 225 -10.30 -22.03 6.42
N GLU A 226 -10.87 -23.23 6.23
CA GLU A 226 -10.69 -24.34 7.17
C GLU A 226 -9.23 -24.83 7.21
N ASN A 227 -8.53 -24.86 6.07
CA ASN A 227 -7.09 -25.16 6.02
C ASN A 227 -6.29 -24.15 6.84
N ILE A 228 -6.56 -22.85 6.66
CA ILE A 228 -5.90 -21.78 7.40
C ILE A 228 -6.20 -21.89 8.90
N LYS A 229 -7.47 -22.06 9.28
CA LYS A 229 -7.91 -22.22 10.67
C LYS A 229 -7.19 -23.39 11.35
N LYS A 230 -7.08 -24.52 10.67
CA LYS A 230 -6.42 -25.74 11.17
C LYS A 230 -4.91 -25.56 11.32
N ALA A 231 -4.27 -24.85 10.39
CA ALA A 231 -2.82 -24.67 10.38
C ALA A 231 -2.34 -23.54 11.32
N THR A 232 -3.22 -22.60 11.68
CA THR A 232 -2.91 -21.48 12.58
C THR A 232 -2.64 -21.98 14.00
N THR A 233 -1.36 -22.07 14.36
CA THR A 233 -0.92 -22.65 15.64
C THR A 233 0.15 -21.81 16.34
N GLU A 234 0.84 -20.94 15.61
CA GLU A 234 1.98 -20.17 16.10
C GLU A 234 1.65 -18.69 16.26
N ASP A 235 2.37 -17.98 17.14
CA ASP A 235 2.19 -16.53 17.29
C ASP A 235 2.56 -15.74 16.04
N LEU A 236 3.38 -16.28 15.14
CA LEU A 236 3.78 -15.63 13.90
C LEU A 236 3.41 -16.52 12.72
N GLU A 237 2.50 -16.03 11.88
CA GLU A 237 2.04 -16.75 10.70
C GLU A 237 2.29 -15.94 9.42
N VAL A 238 2.78 -16.61 8.38
CA VAL A 238 2.90 -16.07 7.02
C VAL A 238 2.09 -16.99 6.11
N VAL A 239 0.98 -16.47 5.60
CA VAL A 239 -0.03 -17.27 4.89
C VAL A 239 0.18 -17.17 3.40
N LEU A 240 0.50 -18.30 2.75
CA LEU A 240 0.55 -18.43 1.29
C LEU A 240 -0.87 -18.49 0.73
N MET A 241 -1.17 -17.54 -0.13
CA MET A 241 -2.35 -17.51 -1.00
C MET A 241 -1.94 -16.95 -2.37
N HIS A 242 -2.87 -16.98 -3.31
CA HIS A 242 -2.68 -16.49 -4.68
C HIS A 242 -3.80 -15.52 -5.06
N GLU A 243 -3.55 -14.64 -6.04
CA GLU A 243 -4.59 -13.78 -6.61
C GLU A 243 -5.61 -14.58 -7.46
N LYS A 244 -6.46 -15.38 -6.80
CA LYS A 244 -7.49 -16.22 -7.42
C LYS A 244 -8.91 -15.77 -7.02
N PRO A 245 -9.94 -15.99 -7.86
CA PRO A 245 -11.33 -15.66 -7.53
C PRO A 245 -11.79 -16.29 -6.22
N GLU A 246 -11.39 -17.54 -5.96
CA GLU A 246 -11.80 -18.31 -4.79
C GLU A 246 -11.16 -17.78 -3.51
N THR A 247 -9.89 -17.39 -3.58
CA THR A 247 -9.19 -16.70 -2.49
C THR A 247 -9.85 -15.36 -2.20
N LEU A 248 -10.14 -14.57 -3.23
CA LEU A 248 -10.80 -13.28 -3.09
C LEU A 248 -12.18 -13.42 -2.43
N GLN A 249 -12.96 -14.43 -2.84
CA GLN A 249 -14.29 -14.71 -2.30
C GLN A 249 -14.28 -14.91 -0.79
N VAL A 250 -13.26 -15.61 -0.26
CA VAL A 250 -13.20 -15.96 1.17
C VAL A 250 -12.25 -15.09 1.99
N LEU A 251 -11.55 -14.14 1.34
CA LEU A 251 -10.62 -13.22 2.01
C LEU A 251 -11.25 -12.48 3.22
N PRO A 252 -12.50 -11.96 3.15
CA PRO A 252 -13.12 -11.35 4.32
C PRO A 252 -13.26 -12.31 5.51
N GLU A 253 -13.57 -13.58 5.27
CA GLU A 253 -13.70 -14.59 6.33
C GLU A 253 -12.34 -14.92 6.96
N ILE A 254 -11.28 -15.03 6.14
CA ILE A 254 -9.90 -15.22 6.62
C ILE A 254 -9.50 -14.05 7.53
N ILE A 255 -9.78 -12.81 7.12
CA ILE A 255 -9.48 -11.62 7.90
C ILE A 255 -10.26 -11.62 9.22
N ALA A 256 -11.55 -11.92 9.18
CA ALA A 256 -12.40 -11.99 10.36
C ALA A 256 -11.90 -13.04 11.37
N PHE A 257 -11.48 -14.22 10.89
CA PHE A 257 -10.89 -15.27 11.71
C PHE A 257 -9.66 -14.79 12.49
N TYR A 258 -8.69 -14.19 11.79
CA TYR A 258 -7.47 -13.71 12.44
C TYR A 258 -7.73 -12.56 13.43
N LYS A 259 -8.66 -11.64 13.09
CA LYS A 259 -9.13 -10.60 14.03
C LYS A 259 -9.72 -11.23 15.30
N GLN A 260 -10.60 -12.23 15.15
CA GLN A 260 -11.22 -12.93 16.27
C GLN A 260 -10.19 -13.67 17.14
N LYS A 261 -9.13 -14.21 16.54
CA LYS A 261 -8.03 -14.87 17.25
C LYS A 261 -7.02 -13.92 17.89
N GLY A 262 -7.20 -12.60 17.70
CA GLY A 262 -6.34 -11.57 18.28
C GLY A 262 -5.02 -11.37 17.54
N TYR A 263 -4.93 -11.76 16.27
CA TYR A 263 -3.75 -11.49 15.45
C TYR A 263 -3.75 -10.04 14.96
N GLN A 264 -2.57 -9.42 15.00
CA GLN A 264 -2.30 -8.17 14.32
C GLN A 264 -1.87 -8.45 12.88
N PHE A 265 -2.46 -7.75 11.92
CA PHE A 265 -2.04 -7.83 10.53
C PHE A 265 -0.80 -6.98 10.33
N ALA A 266 0.26 -7.60 9.82
CA ALA A 266 1.51 -6.94 9.47
C ALA A 266 1.77 -7.03 7.97
N VAL A 267 2.62 -6.11 7.50
CA VAL A 267 3.16 -6.07 6.15
C VAL A 267 4.66 -6.18 6.25
N TYR A 268 5.29 -6.86 5.29
CA TYR A 268 6.75 -6.94 5.27
C TYR A 268 7.39 -5.55 5.12
N ASN A 269 8.53 -5.36 5.78
CA ASN A 269 9.38 -4.19 5.65
C ASN A 269 10.84 -4.65 5.58
N ASP A 270 11.62 -4.13 4.63
CA ASP A 270 13.04 -4.48 4.47
C ASP A 270 13.89 -4.18 5.71
N ALA A 271 13.51 -3.16 6.51
CA ALA A 271 14.23 -2.78 7.73
C ALA A 271 14.01 -3.78 8.88
N ASP A 272 12.87 -4.45 8.90
CA ASP A 272 12.44 -5.37 9.96
C ASP A 272 12.48 -6.83 9.47
N HIS A 273 13.37 -7.14 8.53
CA HIS A 273 13.48 -8.48 7.95
C HIS A 273 13.83 -9.53 9.01
N PHE A 274 13.03 -10.58 9.08
CA PHE A 274 13.35 -11.81 9.80
C PHE A 274 13.44 -12.98 8.83
N HIS A 275 14.28 -13.96 9.18
CA HIS A 275 14.47 -15.15 8.36
C HIS A 275 13.23 -16.04 8.39
N LEU A 276 12.72 -16.40 7.22
CA LEU A 276 11.62 -17.35 7.05
C LEU A 276 11.79 -18.10 5.74
N ASN A 277 12.64 -19.13 5.73
CA ASN A 277 12.77 -20.02 4.59
C ASN A 277 12.93 -21.46 5.06
N PHE A 278 12.46 -22.42 4.26
CA PHE A 278 12.48 -23.85 4.58
C PHE A 278 13.90 -24.40 4.77
N LEU A 279 14.91 -23.74 4.21
CA LEU A 279 16.31 -24.09 4.32
C LEU A 279 16.99 -23.57 5.60
N LYS A 280 16.29 -22.73 6.38
CA LYS A 280 16.80 -22.08 7.61
C LYS A 280 18.10 -21.30 7.40
N ASP A 281 18.31 -20.76 6.20
CA ASP A 281 19.48 -19.93 5.87
C ASP A 281 19.20 -18.49 6.31
N ASN A 282 19.87 -18.04 7.37
CA ASN A 282 19.66 -16.72 7.98
C ASN A 282 20.23 -15.54 7.16
N ARG A 283 20.96 -15.83 6.09
CA ARG A 283 21.49 -14.81 5.18
C ARG A 283 20.40 -14.29 4.23
N LEU A 284 19.38 -15.12 4.00
CA LEU A 284 18.26 -14.90 3.09
C LEU A 284 17.06 -14.26 3.81
#